data_AF-A0A1G4YSN3-F1
#
_entry.id   AF-A0A1G4YSN3-F1
#
_cell.length_a   1.000
_cell.length_b   1.000
_cell.length_c   1.000
_cell.angle_alpha   90.00
_cell.angle_beta   90.00
_cell.angle_gamma   90.00
#
_symmetry.space_group_name_H-M   'P 1'
#
loop_
_entity.id
_entity.type
_entity.pdbx_description
1 polymer ?
#
loop_
_entity_poly.entity_id
_entity_poly.type
_entity_poly.pdbx_seq_one_letter_code
_entity_poly.pdbx_strand_id
1 'polypeptide(L)'
;MTREPLHLTATRLPGARTGPSRRGRRALLATVAALAVLLGAGFGVLGGEDPAPVPTAGAAVTGPAPGPTTGPVPAPPTAPSPSPSVPGPTTPSAPPADPATQPPGPVVAPTGSALAALAELQVQGRAPKTGYDRDQYGNGWVDTDRNGCDTRNDVLARDLTAEQFRPGTNDCVVTSGVLLDPYSGATILFQRGQGTSELVQIDHVVALSNSWQTGAQGWDAERREQFANDPLNLLAVDGALNNQKRDGDTATWLPPDRGYRCAYVARQVAVKVSYGLWTTQAEHDAMTTVLATCPDQPLPSAVG
;
A
#
# COMPACT_ATOMS: atom_id res chain seq x y z
N MET A 1 23.32 -65.69 -4.97
CA MET A 1 24.12 -64.47 -5.22
C MET A 1 23.59 -63.39 -4.31
N THR A 2 24.11 -63.36 -3.09
CA THR A 2 23.71 -62.49 -1.98
C THR A 2 24.47 -61.18 -2.08
N ARG A 3 23.76 -60.05 -2.17
CA ARG A 3 24.34 -58.69 -2.11
C ARG A 3 24.29 -58.22 -0.65
N GLU A 4 25.46 -58.04 -0.06
CA GLU A 4 25.65 -57.34 1.23
C GLU A 4 25.48 -55.81 1.07
N PRO A 5 25.04 -55.10 2.13
CA PRO A 5 24.95 -53.65 2.16
C PRO A 5 26.28 -52.98 2.59
N LEU A 6 26.65 -51.91 1.88
CA LEU A 6 27.78 -51.05 2.22
C LEU A 6 27.45 -50.16 3.43
N HIS A 7 28.19 -50.37 4.52
CA HIS A 7 28.23 -49.49 5.69
C HIS A 7 28.99 -48.18 5.34
N LEU A 8 28.32 -47.04 5.51
CA LEU A 8 28.95 -45.72 5.42
C LEU A 8 29.35 -45.27 6.84
N THR A 9 30.64 -45.31 7.13
CA THR A 9 31.22 -44.92 8.42
C THR A 9 31.44 -43.40 8.45
N ALA A 10 30.77 -42.72 9.39
CA ALA A 10 30.96 -41.30 9.67
C ALA A 10 32.34 -41.06 10.31
N THR A 11 33.19 -40.26 9.66
CA THR A 11 34.48 -39.83 10.21
C THR A 11 34.35 -38.41 10.78
N ARG A 12 34.46 -38.27 12.10
CA ARG A 12 34.61 -37.01 12.82
C ARG A 12 35.98 -36.39 12.49
N LEU A 13 36.01 -35.12 12.10
CA LEU A 13 37.22 -34.29 12.11
C LEU A 13 37.20 -33.33 13.31
N PRO A 14 38.34 -33.14 14.02
CA PRO A 14 38.46 -32.23 15.14
C PRO A 14 39.00 -30.85 14.71
N GLY A 15 38.76 -29.84 15.55
CA GLY A 15 39.70 -28.72 15.70
C GLY A 15 39.14 -27.33 15.44
N ALA A 16 38.73 -26.68 16.53
CA ALA A 16 38.51 -25.25 16.63
C ALA A 16 39.76 -24.44 16.19
N ARG A 17 39.54 -23.28 15.57
CA ARG A 17 40.50 -22.18 15.54
C ARG A 17 39.84 -20.91 16.07
N THR A 18 40.37 -20.45 17.20
CA THR A 18 40.09 -19.19 17.89
C THR A 18 41.07 -18.11 17.43
N GLY A 19 40.57 -16.87 17.35
CA GLY A 19 41.36 -15.62 17.40
C GLY A 19 41.65 -14.92 16.06
N PRO A 20 41.81 -13.58 16.04
CA PRO A 20 42.32 -12.79 17.15
C PRO A 20 41.34 -11.80 17.77
N SER A 21 41.45 -11.70 19.10
CA SER A 21 40.96 -10.62 19.94
C SER A 21 41.74 -9.34 19.66
N ARG A 22 41.04 -8.20 19.44
CA ARG A 22 41.65 -6.87 19.58
C ARG A 22 41.32 -6.31 20.94
N ARG A 23 42.25 -6.55 21.87
CA ARG A 23 42.37 -5.80 23.12
C ARG A 23 42.68 -4.33 22.82
N GLY A 24 41.88 -3.45 23.42
CA GLY A 24 42.34 -2.27 24.17
C GLY A 24 43.11 -1.19 23.43
N ARG A 25 42.44 -0.06 23.15
CA ARG A 25 43.08 1.26 23.20
C ARG A 25 42.28 2.20 24.12
N ARG A 26 42.84 2.28 25.32
CA ARG A 26 42.93 3.39 26.28
C ARG A 26 42.09 4.64 26.00
N ALA A 27 41.34 5.02 27.04
CA ALA A 27 40.76 6.33 27.28
C ALA A 27 41.78 7.47 27.07
N LEU A 28 41.31 8.57 26.46
CA LEU A 28 41.88 9.89 26.65
C LEU A 28 40.79 10.77 27.26
N LEU A 29 40.90 10.98 28.57
CA LEU A 29 40.24 12.08 29.28
C LEU A 29 40.91 13.38 28.84
N ALA A 30 40.16 14.30 28.26
CA ALA A 30 40.57 15.70 28.14
C ALA A 30 39.58 16.54 28.95
N THR A 31 39.93 16.74 30.22
CA THR A 31 39.40 17.83 31.05
C THR A 31 40.00 19.15 30.58
N VAL A 32 39.16 20.09 30.17
CA VAL A 32 39.52 21.52 30.19
C VAL A 32 38.51 22.24 31.08
N ALA A 33 39.07 22.83 32.13
CA ALA A 33 38.39 23.55 33.18
C ALA A 33 37.86 24.91 32.69
N ALA A 34 36.82 25.36 33.39
CA ALA A 34 36.17 26.65 33.27
C ALA A 34 37.11 27.85 33.47
N LEU A 35 36.76 28.98 32.85
CA LEU A 35 36.97 30.29 33.45
C LEU A 35 35.72 31.16 33.21
N ALA A 36 35.04 31.50 34.30
CA ALA A 36 34.05 32.56 34.37
C ALA A 36 34.76 33.84 34.85
N VAL A 37 34.47 34.98 34.22
CA VAL A 37 34.57 36.30 34.86
C VAL A 37 33.34 37.13 34.46
N LEU A 38 32.65 37.56 35.51
CA LEU A 38 31.48 38.43 35.58
C LEU A 38 31.83 39.89 35.26
N LEU A 39 30.79 40.65 34.84
CA LEU A 39 30.45 42.07 35.12
C LEU A 39 29.65 42.57 33.91
N GLY A 40 28.42 43.05 33.98
CA GLY A 40 27.54 43.38 35.09
C GLY A 40 26.47 44.38 34.58
N ALA A 41 25.39 44.48 35.36
CA ALA A 41 24.44 45.59 35.46
C ALA A 41 23.27 45.72 34.45
N GLY A 42 22.05 45.77 35.03
CA GLY A 42 20.97 46.64 34.55
C GLY A 42 19.63 45.94 34.36
N PHE A 43 18.97 45.51 35.44
CA PHE A 43 17.76 46.15 36.00
C PHE A 43 16.45 45.77 35.29
N GLY A 44 15.56 45.15 36.08
CA GLY A 44 14.35 44.49 35.59
C GLY A 44 13.10 45.35 35.51
N VAL A 45 11.96 44.69 35.36
CA VAL A 45 10.76 44.78 36.20
C VAL A 45 9.80 43.66 35.76
N LEU A 46 9.12 43.09 36.76
CA LEU A 46 8.13 42.03 36.71
C LEU A 46 6.83 42.51 36.04
N GLY A 47 6.17 41.63 35.30
CA GLY A 47 4.80 41.85 34.84
C GLY A 47 4.36 40.69 33.95
N GLY A 48 3.78 39.67 34.58
CA GLY A 48 3.08 38.61 33.86
C GLY A 48 1.77 39.16 33.30
N GLU A 49 1.49 38.83 32.04
CA GLU A 49 0.17 38.96 31.45
C GLU A 49 -0.17 37.63 30.76
N ASP A 50 -1.28 37.07 31.24
CA ASP A 50 -1.95 35.87 30.74
C ASP A 50 -2.25 35.94 29.23
N PRO A 51 -2.20 34.81 28.51
CA PRO A 51 -2.73 34.77 27.14
C PRO A 51 -4.26 34.88 27.15
N ALA A 52 -4.75 35.76 26.28
CA ALA A 52 -6.15 36.15 26.09
C ALA A 52 -7.13 34.95 25.94
N PRO A 53 -8.39 35.10 26.39
CA PRO A 53 -9.41 34.09 26.23
C PRO A 53 -9.88 34.00 24.77
N VAL A 54 -10.01 32.76 24.30
CA VAL A 54 -10.71 32.38 23.07
C VAL A 54 -12.20 32.65 23.27
N PRO A 55 -12.89 33.42 22.42
CA PRO A 55 -14.34 33.52 22.51
C PRO A 55 -14.99 32.29 21.88
N THR A 56 -15.56 31.44 22.74
CA THR A 56 -16.65 30.55 22.38
C THR A 56 -17.92 31.38 22.31
N ALA A 57 -18.49 31.56 21.12
CA ALA A 57 -19.85 32.04 20.95
C ALA A 57 -20.58 31.15 19.95
N GLY A 58 -21.34 30.20 20.48
CA GLY A 58 -22.49 29.67 19.78
C GLY A 58 -23.61 30.70 19.81
N ALA A 59 -24.18 30.99 18.65
CA ALA A 59 -25.54 31.50 18.53
C ALA A 59 -26.08 31.06 17.16
N ALA A 60 -27.12 30.23 17.22
CA ALA A 60 -27.93 29.87 16.07
C ALA A 60 -28.52 31.13 15.43
N VAL A 61 -28.43 31.22 14.10
CA VAL A 61 -29.22 32.16 13.32
C VAL A 61 -30.07 31.34 12.36
N THR A 62 -31.34 31.20 12.73
CA THR A 62 -32.44 30.79 11.86
C THR A 62 -32.78 31.96 10.93
N GLY A 63 -32.80 31.71 9.62
CA GLY A 63 -33.20 32.68 8.60
C GLY A 63 -33.10 32.09 7.18
N PRO A 64 -33.97 32.47 6.24
CA PRO A 64 -34.85 31.53 5.55
C PRO A 64 -34.30 30.93 4.25
N ALA A 65 -34.88 29.77 3.91
CA ALA A 65 -34.72 29.10 2.62
C ALA A 65 -35.06 30.01 1.43
N PRO A 66 -34.25 30.04 0.36
CA PRO A 66 -34.69 30.56 -0.92
C PRO A 66 -35.71 29.60 -1.53
N GLY A 67 -36.89 30.12 -1.83
CA GLY A 67 -37.98 29.37 -2.46
C GLY A 67 -37.63 28.85 -3.85
N PRO A 68 -38.38 27.85 -4.35
CA PRO A 68 -38.11 27.25 -5.64
C PRO A 68 -38.45 28.25 -6.74
N THR A 69 -37.43 28.69 -7.49
CA THR A 69 -37.61 29.35 -8.77
C THR A 69 -38.21 28.35 -9.76
N THR A 70 -39.48 28.55 -10.09
CA THR A 70 -40.22 27.91 -11.18
C THR A 70 -39.64 28.34 -12.52
N GLY A 71 -38.63 27.62 -12.99
CA GLY A 71 -38.18 27.67 -14.38
C GLY A 71 -39.17 26.96 -15.31
N PRO A 72 -39.36 27.41 -16.57
CA PRO A 72 -40.38 26.87 -17.46
C PRO A 72 -40.10 25.42 -17.86
N VAL A 73 -41.17 24.62 -17.81
CA VAL A 73 -41.28 23.24 -18.29
C VAL A 73 -40.99 23.18 -19.80
N PRO A 74 -40.04 22.37 -20.29
CA PRO A 74 -39.94 22.06 -21.71
C PRO A 74 -41.08 21.12 -22.12
N ALA A 75 -41.71 21.44 -23.25
CA ALA A 75 -42.85 20.75 -23.84
C ALA A 75 -42.62 19.25 -24.14
N PRO A 76 -43.69 18.44 -24.23
CA PRO A 76 -43.59 17.00 -24.51
C PRO A 76 -43.08 16.70 -25.93
N PRO A 77 -42.51 15.49 -26.16
CA PRO A 77 -41.99 15.10 -27.45
C PRO A 77 -43.12 14.95 -28.49
N THR A 78 -42.94 15.58 -29.63
CA THR A 78 -43.83 15.47 -30.78
C THR A 78 -43.75 14.06 -31.36
N ALA A 79 -44.91 13.42 -31.54
CA ALA A 79 -45.04 12.15 -32.24
C ALA A 79 -44.60 12.26 -33.72
N PRO A 80 -44.10 11.17 -34.33
CA PRO A 80 -43.64 11.19 -35.72
C PRO A 80 -44.83 11.12 -36.71
N SER A 81 -44.66 11.76 -37.88
CA SER A 81 -45.54 11.64 -39.04
C SER A 81 -44.74 11.26 -40.29
N PRO A 82 -45.38 10.71 -41.35
CA PRO A 82 -45.00 9.44 -41.95
C PRO A 82 -43.93 9.51 -43.06
N SER A 83 -43.26 8.37 -43.24
CA SER A 83 -42.31 8.07 -44.32
C SER A 83 -42.90 8.25 -45.72
N PRO A 84 -42.12 8.81 -46.68
CA PRO A 84 -42.31 8.53 -48.10
C PRO A 84 -41.65 7.19 -48.46
N SER A 85 -42.43 6.30 -49.08
CA SER A 85 -41.99 5.04 -49.68
C SER A 85 -41.22 5.29 -50.98
N VAL A 86 -39.99 4.79 -51.09
CA VAL A 86 -39.26 4.54 -52.35
C VAL A 86 -38.27 3.38 -52.16
N PRO A 87 -37.75 2.72 -53.21
CA PRO A 87 -37.97 1.30 -53.48
C PRO A 87 -36.72 0.41 -53.26
N GLY A 88 -36.97 -0.88 -52.97
CA GLY A 88 -36.17 -2.04 -53.42
C GLY A 88 -34.72 -2.21 -52.91
N PRO A 89 -34.35 -3.38 -52.34
CA PRO A 89 -32.98 -3.64 -51.93
C PRO A 89 -32.12 -4.05 -53.14
N THR A 90 -31.07 -3.30 -53.44
CA THR A 90 -29.91 -3.80 -54.17
C THR A 90 -28.82 -4.17 -53.18
N THR A 91 -28.55 -5.47 -53.10
CA THR A 91 -27.54 -6.11 -52.26
C THR A 91 -26.13 -5.58 -52.57
N PRO A 92 -25.40 -5.00 -51.60
CA PRO A 92 -23.95 -4.85 -51.72
C PRO A 92 -23.29 -6.19 -51.35
N SER A 93 -22.44 -6.71 -52.24
CA SER A 93 -21.56 -7.85 -51.92
C SER A 93 -20.69 -7.51 -50.72
N ALA A 94 -20.71 -8.37 -49.69
CA ALA A 94 -19.80 -8.30 -48.57
C ALA A 94 -18.35 -8.58 -49.02
N PRO A 95 -17.35 -7.84 -48.51
CA PRO A 95 -15.95 -8.18 -48.70
C PRO A 95 -15.60 -9.50 -47.96
N PRO A 96 -14.54 -10.22 -48.37
CA PRO A 96 -14.17 -11.48 -47.74
C PRO A 96 -13.81 -11.26 -46.27
N ALA A 97 -14.32 -12.13 -45.41
CA ALA A 97 -13.98 -12.16 -44.00
C ALA A 97 -12.49 -12.49 -43.82
N ASP A 98 -11.78 -11.65 -43.07
CA ASP A 98 -10.47 -11.98 -42.51
C ASP A 98 -10.57 -13.27 -41.67
N PRO A 99 -9.52 -14.11 -41.65
CA PRO A 99 -9.51 -15.29 -40.82
C PRO A 99 -9.62 -14.88 -39.35
N ALA A 100 -10.68 -15.37 -38.70
CA ALA A 100 -10.92 -15.18 -37.28
C ALA A 100 -9.68 -15.57 -36.47
N THR A 101 -9.10 -14.58 -35.78
CA THR A 101 -8.16 -14.80 -34.68
C THR A 101 -8.86 -15.73 -33.68
N GLN A 102 -8.34 -16.95 -33.51
CA GLN A 102 -8.82 -17.87 -32.48
C GLN A 102 -8.74 -17.17 -31.11
N PRO A 103 -9.74 -17.36 -30.22
CA PRO A 103 -9.60 -16.97 -28.83
C PRO A 103 -8.31 -17.58 -28.28
N PRO A 104 -7.48 -16.83 -27.53
CA PRO A 104 -6.33 -17.42 -26.89
C PRO A 104 -6.79 -18.63 -26.07
N GLY A 105 -6.12 -19.77 -26.28
CA GLY A 105 -6.39 -20.99 -25.53
C GLY A 105 -6.22 -20.77 -24.01
N PRO A 106 -6.66 -21.72 -23.18
CA PRO A 106 -6.54 -21.60 -21.73
C PRO A 106 -5.09 -21.29 -21.35
N VAL A 107 -4.88 -20.17 -20.66
CA VAL A 107 -3.56 -19.76 -20.17
C VAL A 107 -3.20 -20.71 -19.03
N VAL A 108 -2.27 -21.64 -19.29
CA VAL A 108 -1.78 -22.56 -18.25
C VAL A 108 -0.80 -21.80 -17.37
N ALA A 109 -1.22 -21.48 -16.15
CA ALA A 109 -0.39 -20.80 -15.16
C ALA A 109 0.71 -21.75 -14.64
N PRO A 110 1.98 -21.34 -14.60
CA PRO A 110 3.03 -22.13 -13.97
C PRO A 110 2.76 -22.32 -12.47
N THR A 111 3.18 -23.46 -11.91
CA THR A 111 3.17 -23.70 -10.47
C THR A 111 3.98 -22.64 -9.73
N GLY A 112 3.39 -22.01 -8.71
CA GLY A 112 4.02 -20.91 -7.95
C GLY A 112 3.84 -19.51 -8.56
N SER A 113 3.14 -19.38 -9.69
CA SER A 113 2.72 -18.08 -10.22
C SER A 113 1.59 -17.47 -9.39
N ALA A 114 1.46 -16.14 -9.46
CA ALA A 114 0.34 -15.42 -8.87
C ALA A 114 -1.00 -15.81 -9.50
N LEU A 115 -1.03 -16.14 -10.79
CA LEU A 115 -2.25 -16.57 -11.48
C LEU A 115 -2.73 -17.94 -10.96
N ALA A 116 -1.80 -18.87 -10.71
CA ALA A 116 -2.12 -20.15 -10.09
C ALA A 116 -2.67 -19.97 -8.66
N ALA A 117 -2.04 -19.11 -7.86
CA ALA A 117 -2.50 -18.83 -6.50
C ALA A 117 -3.86 -18.13 -6.46
N LEU A 118 -4.14 -17.22 -7.40
CA LEU A 118 -5.44 -16.57 -7.55
C LEU A 118 -6.57 -17.58 -7.80
N ALA A 119 -6.29 -18.65 -8.55
CA ALA A 119 -7.28 -19.70 -8.84
C ALA A 119 -7.71 -20.48 -7.58
N GLU A 120 -6.90 -20.48 -6.52
CA GLU A 120 -7.18 -21.14 -5.25
C GLU A 120 -7.92 -20.24 -4.24
N LEU A 121 -7.96 -18.93 -4.47
CA LEU A 121 -8.66 -18.00 -3.59
C LEU A 121 -10.17 -18.22 -3.65
N GLN A 122 -10.80 -18.20 -2.47
CA GLN A 122 -12.26 -18.22 -2.40
C GLN A 122 -12.84 -16.97 -3.07
N VAL A 123 -13.96 -17.17 -3.77
CA VAL A 123 -14.75 -16.08 -4.35
C VAL A 123 -16.08 -16.00 -3.60
N GLN A 124 -16.34 -14.87 -2.96
CA GLN A 124 -17.57 -14.62 -2.21
C GLN A 124 -18.04 -13.17 -2.37
N GLY A 125 -19.26 -12.87 -1.96
CA GLY A 125 -19.74 -11.49 -1.87
C GLY A 125 -18.96 -10.66 -0.83
N ARG A 126 -19.07 -9.33 -0.91
CA ARG A 126 -18.56 -8.46 0.17
C ARG A 126 -19.41 -8.65 1.43
N ALA A 127 -18.75 -8.88 2.56
CA ALA A 127 -19.41 -8.76 3.86
C ALA A 127 -19.74 -7.28 4.14
N PRO A 128 -20.72 -7.00 5.02
CA PRO A 128 -21.05 -5.62 5.40
C PRO A 128 -19.84 -4.88 5.97
N LYS A 129 -19.72 -3.58 5.69
CA LYS A 129 -18.72 -2.70 6.33
C LYS A 129 -19.09 -2.29 7.77
N THR A 130 -20.27 -2.70 8.24
CA THR A 130 -20.75 -2.39 9.59
C THR A 130 -19.72 -2.77 10.66
N GLY A 131 -19.51 -1.86 11.62
CA GLY A 131 -18.58 -2.07 12.72
C GLY A 131 -17.10 -1.94 12.37
N TYR A 132 -16.76 -1.62 11.12
CA TYR A 132 -15.39 -1.31 10.73
C TYR A 132 -14.94 0.00 11.40
N ASP A 133 -13.82 -0.08 12.11
CA ASP A 133 -13.04 1.06 12.54
C ASP A 133 -11.56 0.79 12.22
N ARG A 134 -10.82 1.81 11.77
CA ARG A 134 -9.40 1.67 11.47
C ARG A 134 -8.61 1.31 12.73
N ASP A 135 -9.02 1.79 13.89
CA ASP A 135 -8.33 1.58 15.16
C ASP A 135 -8.41 0.10 15.62
N GLN A 136 -9.27 -0.71 14.99
CA GLN A 136 -9.29 -2.17 15.20
C GLN A 136 -8.06 -2.90 14.64
N TYR A 137 -7.23 -2.19 13.86
CA TYR A 137 -5.98 -2.69 13.28
C TYR A 137 -4.74 -2.25 14.08
N GLY A 138 -4.92 -1.77 15.31
CA GLY A 138 -3.84 -1.35 16.19
C GLY A 138 -3.58 0.16 16.14
N ASN A 139 -2.62 0.59 16.95
CA ASN A 139 -2.38 2.02 17.22
C ASN A 139 -1.32 2.63 16.28
N GLY A 140 -1.50 2.41 14.97
CA GLY A 140 -0.60 2.92 13.94
C GLY A 140 0.55 1.97 13.60
N TRP A 141 1.74 2.54 13.42
CA TRP A 141 2.93 1.79 13.00
C TRP A 141 3.66 1.25 14.23
N VAL A 142 3.81 -0.06 14.31
CA VAL A 142 4.52 -0.72 15.41
C VAL A 142 5.80 -1.37 14.91
N ASP A 143 6.69 -1.70 15.84
CA ASP A 143 7.92 -2.45 15.57
C ASP A 143 7.62 -3.96 15.66
N THR A 144 7.20 -4.55 14.54
CA THR A 144 6.78 -5.97 14.52
C THR A 144 7.95 -6.95 14.51
N ASP A 145 9.10 -6.56 13.94
CA ASP A 145 10.29 -7.41 13.84
C ASP A 145 11.27 -7.21 15.02
N ARG A 146 11.00 -6.23 15.88
CA ARG A 146 11.78 -5.85 17.07
C ARG A 146 13.18 -5.34 16.70
N ASN A 147 13.31 -4.70 15.55
CA ASN A 147 14.57 -4.10 15.10
C ASN A 147 14.83 -2.71 15.72
N GLY A 148 13.84 -2.12 16.41
CA GLY A 148 13.90 -0.80 17.04
C GLY A 148 13.29 0.34 16.23
N CYS A 149 12.80 0.06 15.02
CA CYS A 149 12.19 1.01 14.09
C CYS A 149 10.69 0.75 13.99
N ASP A 150 9.91 1.80 13.72
CA ASP A 150 8.49 1.59 13.38
C ASP A 150 8.36 1.11 11.93
N THR A 151 7.32 0.32 11.67
CA THR A 151 7.05 -0.26 10.34
C THR A 151 7.03 0.79 9.22
N ARG A 152 6.57 2.02 9.48
CA ARG A 152 6.59 3.07 8.45
C ARG A 152 8.01 3.40 8.03
N ASN A 153 8.91 3.53 8.99
CA ASN A 153 10.30 3.81 8.69
C ASN A 153 11.00 2.61 8.04
N ASP A 154 10.64 1.37 8.40
CA ASP A 154 11.15 0.19 7.70
C ASP A 154 10.73 0.21 6.23
N VAL A 155 9.47 0.51 5.93
CA VAL A 155 8.98 0.60 4.55
C VAL A 155 9.64 1.76 3.80
N LEU A 156 9.83 2.93 4.44
CA LEU A 156 10.54 4.05 3.81
C LEU A 156 12.01 3.69 3.53
N ALA A 157 12.71 3.05 4.47
CA ALA A 157 14.10 2.64 4.28
C ALA A 157 14.23 1.57 3.19
N ARG A 158 13.24 0.68 3.06
CA ARG A 158 13.19 -0.35 2.01
C ARG A 158 12.92 0.23 0.61
N ASP A 159 11.96 1.15 0.50
CA ASP A 159 11.42 1.58 -0.79
C ASP A 159 12.06 2.87 -1.33
N LEU A 160 12.69 3.67 -0.47
CA LEU A 160 13.45 4.84 -0.92
C LEU A 160 14.86 4.45 -1.33
N THR A 161 15.45 5.31 -2.15
CA THR A 161 16.88 5.31 -2.45
C THR A 161 17.50 6.62 -2.01
N ALA A 162 18.82 6.65 -1.80
CA ALA A 162 19.54 7.84 -1.32
C ALA A 162 18.94 8.42 -0.03
N GLU A 163 18.47 7.52 0.83
CA GLU A 163 17.84 7.82 2.09
C GLU A 163 18.81 8.43 3.10
N GLN A 164 18.30 9.35 3.92
CA GLN A 164 19.04 9.93 5.03
C GLN A 164 18.30 9.71 6.33
N PHE A 165 19.03 9.33 7.36
CA PHE A 165 18.48 9.05 8.67
C PHE A 165 18.77 10.17 9.67
N ARG A 166 17.88 10.33 10.66
CA ARG A 166 18.12 11.23 11.77
C ARG A 166 19.30 10.70 12.61
N PRO A 167 20.33 11.53 12.89
CA PRO A 167 21.44 11.11 13.75
C PRO A 167 20.96 10.63 15.12
N GLY A 168 21.59 9.59 15.64
CA GLY A 168 21.26 9.01 16.95
C GLY A 168 20.02 8.13 16.99
N THR A 169 19.46 7.75 15.83
CA THR A 169 18.29 6.85 15.75
C THR A 169 18.62 5.44 15.27
N ASN A 170 19.91 5.08 15.17
CA ASN A 170 20.37 3.79 14.61
C ASN A 170 19.73 3.48 13.25
N ASP A 171 19.70 4.50 12.37
CA ASP A 171 19.10 4.41 11.04
C ASP A 171 17.60 4.04 11.04
N CYS A 172 16.86 4.34 12.12
CA CYS A 172 15.41 4.10 12.18
C CYS A 172 14.54 5.27 11.73
N VAL A 173 15.01 6.51 11.74
CA VAL A 173 14.13 7.65 11.38
C VAL A 173 14.55 8.23 10.04
N VAL A 174 13.85 7.83 8.98
CA VAL A 174 14.08 8.35 7.62
C VAL A 174 13.63 9.81 7.56
N THR A 175 14.55 10.69 7.17
CA THR A 175 14.36 12.15 7.07
C THR A 175 14.26 12.64 5.63
N SER A 176 14.85 11.93 4.67
CA SER A 176 14.71 12.20 3.24
C SER A 176 15.07 10.98 2.41
N GLY A 177 14.74 11.01 1.12
CA GLY A 177 15.12 9.98 0.14
C GLY A 177 14.42 10.23 -1.20
N VAL A 178 14.63 9.33 -2.14
CA VAL A 178 14.07 9.40 -3.49
C VAL A 178 13.23 8.15 -3.72
N LEU A 179 11.92 8.36 -3.92
CA LEU A 179 10.99 7.31 -4.30
C LEU A 179 10.92 7.20 -5.82
N LEU A 180 11.20 6.02 -6.35
CA LEU A 180 10.76 5.63 -7.69
C LEU A 180 9.36 5.03 -7.53
N ASP A 181 8.33 5.86 -7.67
CA ASP A 181 6.98 5.51 -7.27
C ASP A 181 6.39 4.44 -8.20
N PRO A 182 6.02 3.27 -7.67
CA PRO A 182 5.51 2.19 -8.51
C PRO A 182 4.09 2.46 -9.04
N TYR A 183 3.35 3.42 -8.47
CA TYR A 183 1.97 3.68 -8.90
C TYR A 183 1.88 4.62 -10.10
N SER A 184 2.68 5.68 -10.09
CA SER A 184 2.74 6.69 -11.16
C SER A 184 3.86 6.45 -12.17
N GLY A 185 4.90 5.71 -11.80
CA GLY A 185 6.16 5.62 -12.55
C GLY A 185 7.03 6.89 -12.41
N ALA A 186 6.64 7.86 -11.59
CA ALA A 186 7.37 9.11 -11.39
C ALA A 186 8.45 8.98 -10.31
N THR A 187 9.40 9.92 -10.31
CA THR A 187 10.35 10.10 -9.22
C THR A 187 9.84 11.17 -8.27
N ILE A 188 9.73 10.85 -6.97
CA ILE A 188 9.25 11.74 -5.92
C ILE A 188 10.34 11.94 -4.88
N LEU A 189 10.66 13.20 -4.58
CA LEU A 189 11.58 13.53 -3.50
C LEU A 189 10.84 13.50 -2.17
N PHE A 190 11.20 12.56 -1.31
CA PHE A 190 10.71 12.52 0.05
C PHE A 190 11.58 13.41 0.93
N GLN A 191 10.93 14.29 1.67
CA GLN A 191 11.52 15.01 2.79
C GLN A 191 10.54 14.92 3.95
N ARG A 192 11.00 14.52 5.12
CA ARG A 192 10.15 14.52 6.32
C ARG A 192 9.86 15.96 6.71
N GLY A 193 8.59 16.34 6.65
CA GLY A 193 8.13 17.69 6.96
C GLY A 193 6.76 17.99 6.38
N GLN A 194 6.24 19.18 6.71
CA GLN A 194 4.99 19.69 6.14
C GLN A 194 5.11 19.85 4.62
N GLY A 195 4.08 19.43 3.88
CA GLY A 195 4.01 19.58 2.41
C GLY A 195 4.79 18.55 1.59
N THR A 196 5.71 17.79 2.19
CA THR A 196 6.52 16.77 1.49
C THR A 196 6.29 15.37 2.02
N SER A 197 6.02 15.20 3.32
CA SER A 197 5.64 13.90 3.88
C SER A 197 4.33 13.35 3.31
N GLU A 198 3.43 14.23 2.85
CA GLU A 198 2.14 13.83 2.29
C GLU A 198 2.26 13.37 0.83
N LEU A 199 3.35 13.74 0.15
CA LEU A 199 3.63 13.29 -1.22
C LEU A 199 3.98 11.80 -1.27
N VAL A 200 4.56 11.26 -0.19
CA VAL A 200 4.86 9.83 -0.06
C VAL A 200 4.11 9.25 1.13
N GLN A 201 3.14 8.39 0.82
CA GLN A 201 2.36 7.67 1.81
C GLN A 201 2.73 6.19 1.83
N ILE A 202 2.46 5.52 2.94
CA ILE A 202 2.54 4.07 3.00
C ILE A 202 1.13 3.54 2.72
N ASP A 203 0.97 2.88 1.57
CA ASP A 203 -0.29 2.24 1.18
C ASP A 203 -0.38 0.84 1.78
N HIS A 204 -1.59 0.48 2.19
CA HIS A 204 -2.02 -0.89 2.40
C HIS A 204 -2.51 -1.45 1.06
N VAL A 205 -1.66 -2.22 0.38
CA VAL A 205 -1.89 -2.74 -0.99
C VAL A 205 -3.24 -3.45 -1.08
N VAL A 206 -3.57 -4.28 -0.08
CA VAL A 206 -4.95 -4.63 0.27
C VAL A 206 -5.40 -3.71 1.41
N ALA A 207 -6.34 -2.81 1.11
CA ALA A 207 -6.78 -1.80 2.07
C ALA A 207 -7.44 -2.42 3.31
N LEU A 208 -7.25 -1.81 4.49
CA LEU A 208 -7.81 -2.29 5.76
C LEU A 208 -9.35 -2.42 5.74
N SER A 209 -10.04 -1.51 5.04
CA SER A 209 -11.50 -1.60 4.88
C SER A 209 -11.91 -2.67 3.87
N ASN A 210 -11.03 -3.01 2.91
CA ASN A 210 -11.28 -4.10 1.98
C ASN A 210 -11.16 -5.43 2.72
N SER A 211 -10.05 -5.65 3.44
CA SER A 211 -9.82 -6.85 4.24
C SER A 211 -10.94 -7.10 5.25
N TRP A 212 -11.48 -6.04 5.88
CA TRP A 212 -12.66 -6.16 6.75
C TRP A 212 -13.85 -6.82 6.06
N GLN A 213 -14.16 -6.41 4.84
CA GLN A 213 -15.28 -6.91 4.06
C GLN A 213 -14.97 -8.24 3.36
N THR A 214 -13.71 -8.70 3.40
CA THR A 214 -13.26 -9.93 2.76
C THR A 214 -12.60 -10.92 3.71
N GLY A 215 -12.81 -10.80 5.03
CA GLY A 215 -12.47 -11.83 6.02
C GLY A 215 -11.97 -11.34 7.39
N ALA A 216 -11.42 -10.13 7.47
CA ALA A 216 -10.78 -9.64 8.69
C ALA A 216 -11.75 -9.29 9.84
N GLN A 217 -13.06 -9.28 9.58
CA GLN A 217 -14.10 -9.23 10.60
C GLN A 217 -13.98 -10.35 11.64
N GLY A 218 -13.59 -11.55 11.19
CA GLY A 218 -13.47 -12.72 12.06
C GLY A 218 -12.14 -12.84 12.79
N TRP A 219 -11.19 -11.92 12.56
CA TRP A 219 -9.88 -11.97 13.18
C TRP A 219 -9.90 -11.42 14.62
N ASP A 220 -8.93 -11.84 15.42
CA ASP A 220 -8.60 -11.14 16.65
C ASP A 220 -7.83 -9.84 16.37
N ALA A 221 -7.58 -9.05 17.42
CA ALA A 221 -6.88 -7.78 17.30
C ALA A 221 -5.42 -7.95 16.86
N GLU A 222 -4.74 -8.98 17.36
CA GLU A 222 -3.33 -9.25 17.05
C GLU A 222 -3.14 -9.54 15.55
N ARG A 223 -3.99 -10.39 14.96
CA ARG A 223 -3.91 -10.69 13.52
C ARG A 223 -4.23 -9.47 12.64
N ARG A 224 -5.14 -8.58 13.09
CA ARG A 224 -5.37 -7.31 12.39
C ARG A 224 -4.17 -6.37 12.47
N GLU A 225 -3.52 -6.28 13.63
CA GLU A 225 -2.32 -5.47 13.80
C GLU A 225 -1.15 -6.00 12.97
N GLN A 226 -0.96 -7.32 12.92
CA GLN A 226 0.01 -7.97 12.02
C GLN A 226 -0.29 -7.63 10.56
N PHE A 227 -1.53 -7.78 10.10
CA PHE A 227 -1.93 -7.42 8.73
C PHE A 227 -1.66 -5.95 8.38
N ALA A 228 -1.86 -5.05 9.33
CA ALA A 228 -1.64 -3.62 9.13
C ALA A 228 -0.16 -3.22 9.11
N ASN A 229 0.72 -4.05 9.66
CA ASN A 229 2.16 -3.80 9.75
C ASN A 229 3.01 -4.75 8.89
N ASP A 230 2.39 -5.65 8.13
CA ASP A 230 3.10 -6.60 7.28
C ASP A 230 3.77 -5.92 6.07
N PRO A 231 5.12 -5.99 5.91
CA PRO A 231 5.81 -5.44 4.75
C PRO A 231 5.32 -5.98 3.40
N LEU A 232 4.73 -7.19 3.35
CA LEU A 232 4.09 -7.73 2.15
C LEU A 232 2.87 -6.90 1.74
N ASN A 233 2.13 -6.35 2.70
CA ASN A 233 0.95 -5.52 2.46
C ASN A 233 1.26 -4.02 2.38
N LEU A 234 2.51 -3.60 2.59
CA LEU A 234 2.90 -2.19 2.65
C LEU A 234 3.84 -1.77 1.53
N LEU A 235 3.60 -0.58 0.98
CA LEU A 235 4.41 0.07 -0.05
C LEU A 235 4.47 1.59 0.15
N ALA A 236 5.65 2.19 0.03
CA ALA A 236 5.76 3.64 -0.15
C ALA A 236 5.34 4.03 -1.56
N VAL A 237 4.38 4.95 -1.67
CA VAL A 237 3.76 5.35 -2.95
C VAL A 237 3.40 6.83 -2.98
N ASP A 238 3.07 7.33 -4.18
CA ASP A 238 2.48 8.66 -4.36
C ASP A 238 1.19 8.83 -3.52
N GLY A 239 1.18 9.89 -2.71
CA GLY A 239 0.09 10.14 -1.77
C GLY A 239 -1.23 10.51 -2.44
N ALA A 240 -1.23 11.19 -3.58
CA ALA A 240 -2.46 11.54 -4.29
C ALA A 240 -3.11 10.30 -4.92
N LEU A 241 -2.30 9.41 -5.49
CA LEU A 241 -2.77 8.12 -6.01
C LEU A 241 -3.27 7.19 -4.90
N ASN A 242 -2.60 7.16 -3.74
CA ASN A 242 -3.11 6.42 -2.59
C ASN A 242 -4.47 6.97 -2.10
N ASN A 243 -4.60 8.30 -2.03
CA ASN A 243 -5.86 8.95 -1.70
C ASN A 243 -6.95 8.71 -2.75
N GLN A 244 -6.58 8.54 -4.02
CA GLN A 244 -7.52 8.17 -5.09
C GLN A 244 -7.97 6.71 -4.95
N LYS A 245 -7.04 5.78 -4.65
CA LYS A 245 -7.30 4.36 -4.43
C LYS A 245 -8.30 4.12 -3.29
N ARG A 246 -8.16 4.84 -2.17
CA ARG A 246 -8.98 4.67 -0.96
C ARG A 246 -9.04 3.19 -0.51
N ASP A 247 -10.24 2.63 -0.39
CA ASP A 247 -10.52 1.23 -0.06
C ASP A 247 -10.82 0.35 -1.29
N GLY A 248 -10.46 0.84 -2.48
CA GLY A 248 -10.63 0.14 -3.75
C GLY A 248 -9.87 -1.19 -3.81
N ASP A 249 -10.52 -2.19 -4.41
CA ASP A 249 -9.91 -3.43 -4.86
C ASP A 249 -9.41 -3.30 -6.31
N THR A 250 -8.84 -4.39 -6.82
CA THR A 250 -8.37 -4.48 -8.22
C THR A 250 -9.46 -4.18 -9.27
N ALA A 251 -10.74 -4.45 -8.96
CA ALA A 251 -11.84 -4.17 -9.89
C ALA A 251 -12.18 -2.68 -9.98
N THR A 252 -11.90 -1.92 -8.92
CA THR A 252 -12.28 -0.52 -8.80
C THR A 252 -11.11 0.44 -8.98
N TRP A 253 -9.88 -0.03 -8.75
CA TRP A 253 -8.68 0.78 -8.92
C TRP A 253 -7.47 -0.08 -9.31
N LEU A 254 -6.68 0.43 -10.26
CA LEU A 254 -5.38 -0.11 -10.66
C LEU A 254 -4.39 1.04 -10.80
N PRO A 255 -3.10 0.83 -10.49
CA PRO A 255 -2.05 1.80 -10.74
C PRO A 255 -2.12 2.39 -12.16
N PRO A 256 -1.99 3.72 -12.32
CA PRO A 256 -1.85 4.35 -13.62
C PRO A 256 -0.65 3.83 -14.41
N ASP A 257 0.48 3.56 -13.75
CA ASP A 257 1.59 2.85 -14.37
C ASP A 257 1.18 1.40 -14.70
N ARG A 258 1.00 1.13 -15.99
CA ARG A 258 0.59 -0.18 -16.48
C ARG A 258 1.69 -1.22 -16.31
N GLY A 259 2.96 -0.81 -16.35
CA GLY A 259 4.09 -1.73 -16.19
C GLY A 259 4.12 -2.40 -14.82
N TYR A 260 3.61 -1.71 -13.80
CA TYR A 260 3.58 -2.22 -12.43
C TYR A 260 2.37 -3.10 -12.09
N ARG A 261 1.33 -3.14 -12.93
CA ARG A 261 0.05 -3.80 -12.57
C ARG A 261 0.17 -5.28 -12.24
N CYS A 262 1.03 -6.01 -12.93
CA CYS A 262 1.27 -7.43 -12.64
C CYS A 262 1.84 -7.63 -11.24
N ALA A 263 2.86 -6.85 -10.86
CA ALA A 263 3.45 -6.90 -9.52
C ALA A 263 2.44 -6.47 -8.45
N TYR A 264 1.66 -5.41 -8.71
CA TYR A 264 0.61 -4.93 -7.82
C TYR A 264 -0.46 -6.01 -7.54
N VAL A 265 -0.99 -6.64 -8.60
CA VAL A 265 -2.00 -7.70 -8.46
C VAL A 265 -1.41 -8.94 -7.81
N ALA A 266 -0.21 -9.37 -8.21
CA ALA A 266 0.47 -10.50 -7.59
C ALA A 266 0.68 -10.30 -6.08
N ARG A 267 1.02 -9.08 -5.66
CA ARG A 267 1.15 -8.72 -4.24
C ARG A 267 -0.18 -8.79 -3.50
N GLN A 268 -1.27 -8.30 -4.09
CA GLN A 268 -2.61 -8.46 -3.48
C GLN A 268 -3.00 -9.93 -3.34
N VAL A 269 -2.73 -10.77 -4.35
CA VAL A 269 -2.97 -12.22 -4.27
C VAL A 269 -2.16 -12.82 -3.14
N ALA A 270 -0.87 -12.50 -3.02
CA ALA A 270 -0.02 -12.99 -1.95
C ALA A 270 -0.54 -12.61 -0.56
N VAL A 271 -0.94 -11.34 -0.37
CA VAL A 271 -1.55 -10.89 0.88
C VAL A 271 -2.83 -11.66 1.17
N LYS A 272 -3.73 -11.79 0.19
CA LYS A 272 -5.00 -12.49 0.40
C LYS A 272 -4.81 -13.97 0.73
N VAL A 273 -3.85 -14.64 0.09
CA VAL A 273 -3.46 -16.02 0.41
C VAL A 273 -2.92 -16.11 1.83
N SER A 274 -1.92 -15.29 2.19
CA SER A 274 -1.28 -15.33 3.51
C SER A 274 -2.26 -15.11 4.66
N TYR A 275 -3.26 -14.26 4.45
CA TYR A 275 -4.23 -13.89 5.48
C TYR A 275 -5.57 -14.63 5.38
N GLY A 276 -5.77 -15.48 4.37
CA GLY A 276 -7.03 -16.20 4.17
C GLY A 276 -8.21 -15.27 3.86
N LEU A 277 -7.95 -14.19 3.11
CA LEU A 277 -8.98 -13.28 2.61
C LEU A 277 -9.56 -13.82 1.30
N TRP A 278 -10.85 -13.61 1.07
CA TRP A 278 -11.47 -13.92 -0.23
C TRP A 278 -11.40 -12.74 -1.20
N THR A 279 -11.79 -13.02 -2.45
CA THR A 279 -12.04 -12.01 -3.48
C THR A 279 -13.52 -11.91 -3.78
N THR A 280 -13.96 -10.75 -4.25
CA THR A 280 -15.26 -10.67 -4.94
C THR A 280 -15.14 -11.22 -6.35
N GLN A 281 -16.26 -11.60 -6.99
CA GLN A 281 -16.22 -12.05 -8.38
C GLN A 281 -15.58 -11.00 -9.29
N ALA A 282 -16.00 -9.74 -9.17
CA ALA A 282 -15.45 -8.65 -9.98
C ALA A 282 -13.94 -8.45 -9.74
N GLU A 283 -13.49 -8.55 -8.48
CA GLU A 283 -12.07 -8.47 -8.13
C GLU A 283 -11.29 -9.64 -8.74
N HIS A 284 -11.79 -10.87 -8.61
CA HIS A 284 -11.16 -12.06 -9.16
C HIS A 284 -11.02 -11.98 -10.68
N ASP A 285 -12.07 -11.56 -11.38
CA ASP A 285 -12.07 -11.39 -12.83
C ASP A 285 -11.06 -10.32 -13.28
N ALA A 286 -11.00 -9.20 -12.54
CA ALA A 286 -10.06 -8.12 -12.82
C ALA A 286 -8.60 -8.55 -12.57
N MET A 287 -8.34 -9.26 -11.47
CA MET A 287 -7.02 -9.82 -11.17
C MET A 287 -6.60 -10.84 -12.24
N THR A 288 -7.52 -11.71 -12.65
CA THR A 288 -7.29 -12.71 -13.72
C THR A 288 -6.96 -12.03 -15.04
N THR A 289 -7.70 -10.97 -15.40
CA THR A 289 -7.46 -10.20 -16.62
C THR A 289 -6.07 -9.58 -16.65
N VAL A 290 -5.62 -9.00 -15.53
CA VAL A 290 -4.26 -8.43 -15.43
C VAL A 290 -3.22 -9.54 -15.52
N LEU A 291 -3.34 -10.59 -14.70
CA LEU A 291 -2.35 -11.66 -14.63
C LEU A 291 -2.29 -12.52 -15.90
N ALA A 292 -3.34 -12.58 -16.71
CA ALA A 292 -3.31 -13.22 -18.02
C ALA A 292 -2.33 -12.55 -18.99
N THR A 293 -1.98 -11.27 -18.77
CA THR A 293 -0.95 -10.56 -19.57
C THR A 293 0.47 -10.90 -19.13
N CYS A 294 0.64 -11.56 -17.98
CA CYS A 294 1.91 -11.89 -17.34
C CYS A 294 1.77 -13.21 -16.55
N PRO A 295 1.48 -14.34 -17.23
CA PRO A 295 1.14 -15.61 -16.58
C PRO A 295 2.26 -16.17 -15.70
N ASP A 296 3.51 -15.84 -16.02
CA ASP A 296 4.70 -16.25 -15.27
C ASP A 296 5.02 -15.34 -14.08
N GLN A 297 4.20 -14.32 -13.81
CA GLN A 297 4.41 -13.40 -12.69
C GLN A 297 4.50 -14.19 -11.37
N PRO A 298 5.64 -14.16 -10.66
CA PRO A 298 5.80 -14.91 -9.43
C PRO A 298 4.87 -14.36 -8.34
N LEU A 299 4.42 -15.25 -7.45
CA LEU A 299 3.78 -14.85 -6.21
C LEU A 299 4.86 -14.37 -5.23
N PRO A 300 4.86 -13.10 -4.80
CA PRO A 300 5.83 -12.63 -3.82
C PRO A 300 5.57 -13.29 -2.46
N SER A 301 6.63 -13.75 -1.80
CA SER A 301 6.57 -14.14 -0.38
C SER A 301 6.79 -12.92 0.50
N ALA A 302 6.31 -12.96 1.74
CA ALA A 302 6.79 -12.03 2.77
C ALA A 302 8.32 -12.14 2.80
N VAL A 303 8.99 -11.01 2.63
CA VAL A 303 10.45 -10.94 2.82
C VAL A 303 10.64 -10.96 4.33
N GLY A 304 11.18 -12.06 4.86
CA GLY A 304 11.56 -12.17 6.26
C GLY A 304 12.88 -11.45 6.54
#